data_AF-A0A8T8ST46-F1
#
_entry.id   AF-A0A8T8ST46-F1
#
_cell.length_a   1.000
_cell.length_b   1.000
_cell.length_c   1.000
_cell.angle_alpha   90.00
_cell.angle_beta   90.00
_cell.angle_gamma   90.00
#
_symmetry.space_group_name_H-M   'P 1'
#
loop_
_entity.id
_entity.type
_entity.pdbx_description
1 polymer ?
#
loop_
_entity_poly.entity_id
_entity_poly.type
_entity_poly.pdbx_seq_one_letter_code
_entity_poly.pdbx_strand_id
1 'polypeptide(L)'
;MPHYYHQQQHRRRVLMGLLLGAAAVFLRPKRRQPCLTRASLLSPSLSAAAHLLHARKDSGYISVFGLDVKTFDLLLAKASSFFPPPHLKVRRHRLLSVRAHLALTLYYLTTPQRQKSISIVFGIVPSAVSPAIWVGLRALRVMMEADPDYWAIRWPSPDTMKSMAAAVRAREPLLKHVFGFVDGLNLRISAQRR
;
A
#
# COMPACT_ATOMS: atom_id res chain seq x y z
N MET A 1 23.36 70.19 7.42
CA MET A 1 23.32 69.24 8.56
C MET A 1 22.07 68.34 8.68
N PRO A 2 21.05 68.31 7.78
CA PRO A 2 19.99 67.26 7.85
C PRO A 2 20.30 65.99 7.04
N HIS A 3 21.21 66.07 6.07
CA HIS A 3 21.42 65.01 5.08
C HIS A 3 22.17 63.76 5.63
N TYR A 4 22.93 63.93 6.73
CA TYR A 4 23.73 62.87 7.34
C TYR A 4 22.88 61.94 8.25
N TYR A 5 21.86 62.49 8.92
CA TYR A 5 20.99 61.73 9.83
C TYR A 5 20.08 60.72 9.10
N HIS A 6 19.52 61.12 7.95
CA HIS A 6 18.70 60.21 7.14
C HIS A 6 19.50 59.02 6.56
N GLN A 7 20.77 59.25 6.19
CA GLN A 7 21.64 58.21 5.65
C GLN A 7 22.04 57.19 6.73
N GLN A 8 22.25 57.65 7.97
CA GLN A 8 22.56 56.77 9.11
C GLN A 8 21.34 55.93 9.53
N GLN A 9 20.13 56.51 9.47
CA GLN A 9 18.89 55.81 9.78
C GLN A 9 18.52 54.78 8.70
N HIS A 10 18.79 55.08 7.42
CA HIS A 10 18.61 54.12 6.33
C HIS A 10 19.57 52.93 6.45
N ARG A 11 20.86 53.18 6.74
CA ARG A 11 21.85 52.12 6.99
C ARG A 11 21.45 51.20 8.15
N ARG A 12 20.96 51.76 9.27
CA ARG A 12 20.46 50.97 10.40
C ARG A 12 19.26 50.09 10.04
N ARG A 13 18.32 50.59 9.23
CA ARG A 13 17.17 49.80 8.76
C ARG A 13 17.58 48.68 7.82
N VAL A 14 18.51 48.94 6.90
CA VAL A 14 19.07 47.91 6.00
C VAL A 14 19.83 46.85 6.80
N LEU A 15 20.62 47.26 7.79
CA LEU A 15 21.37 46.33 8.64
C LEU A 15 20.45 45.48 9.53
N MET A 16 19.40 46.08 10.12
CA MET A 16 18.37 45.31 10.82
C MET A 16 17.63 44.37 9.86
N GLY A 17 17.31 44.81 8.65
CA GLY A 17 16.68 43.95 7.64
C GLY A 17 17.55 42.74 7.27
N LEU A 18 18.85 42.96 7.10
CA LEU A 18 19.84 41.91 6.84
C LEU A 18 20.01 40.96 8.03
N LEU A 19 20.10 41.50 9.26
CA LEU A 19 20.20 40.69 10.47
C LEU A 19 18.94 39.87 10.72
N LEU A 20 17.75 40.46 10.53
CA LEU A 20 16.47 39.75 10.62
C LEU A 20 16.34 38.70 9.51
N GLY A 21 16.78 38.99 8.29
CA GLY A 21 16.81 38.04 7.18
C GLY A 21 17.76 36.88 7.43
N ALA A 22 18.97 37.15 7.93
CA ALA A 22 19.97 36.14 8.27
C ALA A 22 19.50 35.27 9.45
N ALA A 23 18.94 35.89 10.50
CA ALA A 23 18.33 35.18 11.62
C ALA A 23 17.15 34.33 11.15
N ALA A 24 16.30 34.82 10.25
CA ALA A 24 15.18 34.06 9.71
C ALA A 24 15.63 32.86 8.86
N VAL A 25 16.81 32.90 8.23
CA VAL A 25 17.42 31.77 7.50
C VAL A 25 18.07 30.77 8.46
N PHE A 26 18.83 31.26 9.45
CA PHE A 26 19.51 30.42 10.46
C PHE A 26 18.53 29.74 11.42
N LEU A 27 17.46 30.45 11.80
CA LEU A 27 16.38 29.95 12.65
C LEU A 27 15.27 29.27 11.86
N ARG A 28 15.41 29.07 10.52
CA ARG A 28 14.47 28.21 9.81
C ARG A 28 14.49 26.86 10.51
N PRO A 29 13.39 26.43 11.14
CA PRO A 29 13.33 25.09 11.67
C PRO A 29 13.65 24.17 10.50
N LYS A 30 14.70 23.35 10.64
CA LYS A 30 14.93 22.24 9.71
C LYS A 30 13.57 21.56 9.61
N ARG A 31 12.90 21.66 8.45
CA ARG A 31 11.58 21.05 8.23
C ARG A 31 11.77 19.54 8.30
N ARG A 32 11.89 19.00 9.52
CA ARG A 32 11.84 17.58 9.79
C ARG A 32 10.39 17.23 9.52
N GLN A 33 10.12 16.75 8.32
CA GLN A 33 8.81 16.21 8.03
C GLN A 33 8.50 15.16 9.10
N PRO A 34 7.33 15.23 9.76
CA PRO A 34 6.94 14.21 10.72
C PRO A 34 6.92 12.85 10.02
N CYS A 35 7.91 12.02 10.33
CA CYS A 35 8.04 10.67 9.82
C CYS A 35 7.60 9.69 10.90
N LEU A 36 6.79 8.70 10.52
CA LEU A 36 6.51 7.57 11.41
C LEU A 36 7.81 6.80 11.62
N THR A 37 8.28 6.79 12.86
CA THR A 37 9.47 6.03 13.27
C THR A 37 9.05 4.69 13.85
N ARG A 38 10.00 3.77 14.01
CA ARG A 38 9.72 2.46 14.61
C ARG A 38 9.14 2.56 16.03
N ALA A 39 9.53 3.58 16.80
CA ALA A 39 9.05 3.81 18.16
C ALA A 39 7.58 4.24 18.22
N SER A 40 7.05 4.81 17.14
CA SER A 40 5.67 5.28 17.04
C SER A 40 4.69 4.22 16.50
N LEU A 41 5.16 2.98 16.29
CA LEU A 41 4.40 1.91 15.66
C LEU A 41 4.40 0.65 16.53
N LEU A 42 3.25 -0.04 16.59
CA LEU A 42 3.17 -1.38 17.16
C LEU A 42 4.10 -2.33 16.42
N SER A 43 4.58 -3.39 17.09
CA SER A 43 5.30 -4.46 16.38
C SER A 43 4.40 -5.10 15.33
N PRO A 44 4.96 -5.58 14.21
CA PRO A 44 4.16 -6.25 13.19
C PRO A 44 3.32 -7.40 13.74
N SER A 45 3.79 -8.12 14.77
CA SER A 45 3.07 -9.18 15.47
C SER A 45 1.86 -8.72 16.28
N LEU A 46 1.83 -7.45 16.71
CA LEU A 46 0.74 -6.85 17.50
C LEU A 46 -0.08 -5.85 16.67
N SER A 47 0.17 -5.78 15.36
CA SER A 47 -0.48 -4.85 14.45
C SER A 47 -1.94 -5.22 14.20
N ALA A 48 -2.74 -4.26 13.71
CA ALA A 48 -4.13 -4.52 13.32
C ALA A 48 -4.23 -5.63 12.26
N ALA A 49 -3.30 -5.66 11.30
CA ALA A 49 -3.20 -6.73 10.32
C ALA A 49 -2.91 -8.09 10.96
N ALA A 50 -2.01 -8.16 11.93
CA ALA A 50 -1.74 -9.41 12.63
C ALA A 50 -2.97 -9.90 13.40
N HIS A 51 -3.68 -9.00 14.08
CA HIS A 51 -4.91 -9.35 14.77
C HIS A 51 -5.98 -9.91 13.80
N LEU A 52 -6.16 -9.29 12.64
CA LEU A 52 -7.06 -9.80 11.59
C LEU A 52 -6.64 -11.19 11.11
N LEU A 53 -5.35 -11.39 10.83
CA LEU A 53 -4.80 -12.67 10.40
C LEU A 53 -4.97 -13.77 11.46
N HIS A 54 -4.90 -13.43 12.75
CA HIS A 54 -5.13 -14.36 13.85
C HIS A 54 -6.61 -14.62 14.11
N ALA A 55 -7.49 -13.64 13.91
CA ALA A 55 -8.92 -13.77 14.15
C ALA A 55 -9.63 -14.69 13.16
N ARG A 56 -9.09 -14.83 11.93
CA ARG A 56 -9.53 -15.84 10.95
C ARG A 56 -11.04 -15.78 10.64
N LYS A 57 -11.61 -14.58 10.59
CA LYS A 57 -13.01 -14.35 10.23
C LYS A 57 -13.14 -13.94 8.77
N ASP A 58 -13.99 -14.63 8.02
CA ASP A 58 -14.20 -14.37 6.58
C ASP A 58 -14.60 -12.92 6.30
N SER A 59 -15.48 -12.33 7.09
CA SER A 59 -15.90 -10.93 6.92
C SER A 59 -14.73 -9.94 6.95
N GLY A 60 -13.80 -10.12 7.88
CA GLY A 60 -12.60 -9.28 7.98
C GLY A 60 -11.62 -9.53 6.83
N TYR A 61 -11.43 -10.80 6.46
CA TYR A 61 -10.55 -11.21 5.38
C TYR A 61 -11.05 -10.67 4.02
N ILE A 62 -12.34 -10.84 3.72
CA ILE A 62 -12.95 -10.32 2.48
C ILE A 62 -12.86 -8.80 2.44
N SER A 63 -13.22 -8.12 3.55
CA SER A 63 -13.24 -6.67 3.58
C SER A 63 -11.85 -6.03 3.45
N VAL A 64 -10.78 -6.71 3.85
CA VAL A 64 -9.43 -6.13 3.95
C VAL A 64 -8.48 -6.68 2.88
N PHE A 65 -8.59 -7.96 2.55
CA PHE A 65 -7.70 -8.65 1.59
C PHE A 65 -8.43 -9.07 0.31
N GLY A 66 -9.75 -8.89 0.23
CA GLY A 66 -10.57 -9.24 -0.93
C GLY A 66 -10.87 -10.73 -1.09
N LEU A 67 -10.42 -11.58 -0.15
CA LEU A 67 -10.56 -13.03 -0.22
C LEU A 67 -11.06 -13.56 1.13
N ASP A 68 -11.81 -14.65 1.13
CA ASP A 68 -12.13 -15.39 2.36
C ASP A 68 -10.89 -16.10 2.92
N VAL A 69 -11.04 -16.67 4.12
CA VAL A 69 -9.95 -17.32 4.84
C VAL A 69 -9.39 -18.52 4.07
N LYS A 70 -10.27 -19.32 3.47
CA LYS A 70 -9.91 -20.55 2.74
C LYS A 70 -9.11 -20.22 1.48
N THR A 71 -9.59 -19.26 0.69
CA THR A 71 -8.97 -18.81 -0.55
C THR A 71 -7.62 -18.15 -0.26
N PHE A 72 -7.53 -17.36 0.82
CA PHE A 72 -6.27 -16.80 1.28
C PHE A 72 -5.23 -17.88 1.58
N ASP A 73 -5.60 -18.95 2.29
CA ASP A 73 -4.66 -20.03 2.62
C ASP A 73 -4.25 -20.87 1.40
N LEU A 74 -5.17 -21.10 0.47
CA LEU A 74 -4.84 -21.76 -0.81
C LEU A 74 -3.81 -20.95 -1.59
N LEU A 75 -4.01 -19.63 -1.67
CA LEU A 75 -3.06 -18.73 -2.30
C LEU A 75 -1.73 -18.70 -1.53
N LEU A 76 -1.77 -18.67 -0.20
CA LEU A 76 -0.57 -18.70 0.64
C LEU A 76 0.23 -19.98 0.43
N ALA A 77 -0.43 -21.14 0.37
CA ALA A 77 0.22 -22.43 0.14
C ALA A 77 0.96 -22.42 -1.20
N LYS A 78 0.31 -21.96 -2.27
CA LYS A 78 0.91 -21.87 -3.61
C LYS A 78 2.02 -20.84 -3.69
N ALA A 79 1.85 -19.68 -3.06
CA ALA A 79 2.81 -18.58 -3.14
C ALA A 79 4.03 -18.74 -2.20
N SER A 80 3.91 -19.56 -1.14
CA SER A 80 4.88 -19.60 -0.03
C SER A 80 6.32 -19.87 -0.44
N SER A 81 6.54 -20.78 -1.40
CA SER A 81 7.85 -21.16 -1.93
C SER A 81 8.49 -20.07 -2.79
N PHE A 82 7.69 -19.14 -3.32
CA PHE A 82 8.15 -18.05 -4.19
C PHE A 82 8.55 -16.79 -3.42
N PHE A 83 8.24 -16.71 -2.12
CA PHE A 83 8.80 -15.68 -1.28
C PHE A 83 10.28 -15.95 -1.03
N PRO A 84 11.13 -14.90 -0.89
CA PRO A 84 12.52 -15.13 -0.57
C PRO A 84 12.62 -15.91 0.76
N PRO A 85 13.68 -16.68 1.00
CA PRO A 85 13.91 -17.23 2.33
C PRO A 85 14.11 -16.09 3.34
N PRO A 86 13.81 -16.30 4.63
CA PRO A 86 14.33 -15.43 5.67
C PRO A 86 15.86 -15.41 5.56
N HIS A 87 16.48 -14.22 5.44
CA HIS A 87 17.93 -14.12 5.29
C HIS A 87 18.62 -14.80 6.50
N LEU A 88 19.19 -15.99 6.28
CA LEU A 88 19.82 -16.80 7.33
C LEU A 88 21.10 -16.17 7.93
N LYS A 89 21.61 -15.07 7.34
CA LYS A 89 22.93 -14.52 7.64
C LYS A 89 22.95 -13.11 8.25
N VAL A 90 21.80 -12.46 8.49
CA VAL A 90 21.78 -11.13 9.11
C VAL A 90 20.92 -11.18 10.36
N ARG A 91 21.46 -10.68 11.47
CA ARG A 91 20.88 -10.50 12.82
C ARG A 91 19.53 -9.77 12.87
N ARG A 92 18.91 -9.45 11.74
CA ARG A 92 17.58 -8.84 11.60
C ARG A 92 16.59 -9.92 11.17
N HIS A 93 15.74 -10.34 12.11
CA HIS A 93 14.54 -11.10 11.81
C HIS A 93 13.75 -10.42 10.68
N ARG A 94 13.15 -11.22 9.78
CA ARG A 94 12.16 -10.70 8.82
C ARG A 94 11.11 -9.90 9.58
N LEU A 95 10.89 -8.65 9.17
CA LEU A 95 9.88 -7.78 9.77
C LEU A 95 8.47 -8.37 9.64
N LEU A 96 8.21 -9.14 8.58
CA LEU A 96 6.92 -9.76 8.30
C LEU A 96 7.09 -11.24 7.95
N SER A 97 6.18 -12.09 8.42
CA SER A 97 6.06 -13.48 7.99
C SER A 97 5.62 -13.54 6.51
N VAL A 98 5.72 -14.72 5.88
CA VAL A 98 5.21 -14.90 4.50
C VAL A 98 3.71 -14.60 4.43
N ARG A 99 2.94 -15.11 5.40
CA ARG A 99 1.51 -14.79 5.57
C ARG A 99 1.26 -13.28 5.65
N ALA A 100 2.05 -12.55 6.44
CA ALA A 100 1.88 -11.11 6.59
C ALA A 100 2.31 -10.32 5.33
N HIS A 101 3.31 -10.80 4.58
CA HIS A 101 3.65 -10.20 3.29
C HIS A 101 2.53 -10.39 2.27
N LEU A 102 1.97 -11.60 2.16
CA LEU A 102 0.83 -11.85 1.27
C LEU A 102 -0.36 -10.94 1.62
N ALA A 103 -0.68 -10.86 2.91
CA ALA A 103 -1.73 -9.98 3.41
C ALA A 103 -1.48 -8.50 3.05
N LEU A 104 -0.23 -8.04 3.18
CA LEU A 104 0.17 -6.68 2.81
C LEU A 104 0.01 -6.42 1.31
N THR A 105 0.41 -7.38 0.48
CA THR A 105 0.26 -7.28 -0.97
C THR A 105 -1.20 -7.25 -1.39
N LEU A 106 -2.04 -8.13 -0.83
CA LEU A 106 -3.48 -8.14 -1.10
C LEU A 106 -4.16 -6.86 -0.59
N TYR A 107 -3.79 -6.38 0.59
CA TYR A 107 -4.30 -5.10 1.12
C TYR A 107 -3.96 -3.93 0.20
N TYR A 108 -2.73 -3.89 -0.33
CA TYR A 108 -2.30 -2.88 -1.30
C TYR A 108 -3.10 -2.96 -2.61
N LEU A 109 -3.38 -4.18 -3.09
CA LEU A 109 -4.08 -4.42 -4.35
C LEU A 109 -5.58 -4.12 -4.27
N THR A 110 -6.20 -4.32 -3.11
CA THR A 110 -7.65 -4.18 -2.91
C THR A 110 -8.06 -2.82 -2.33
N THR A 111 -7.16 -2.15 -1.60
CA THR A 111 -7.47 -0.89 -0.90
C THR A 111 -6.52 0.24 -1.31
N PRO A 112 -7.01 1.38 -1.82
CA PRO A 112 -6.16 2.48 -2.29
C PRO A 112 -5.63 3.30 -1.11
N GLN A 113 -4.65 2.79 -0.38
CA GLN A 113 -4.14 3.43 0.85
C GLN A 113 -2.86 4.23 0.65
N ARG A 114 -2.66 5.22 1.51
CA ARG A 114 -1.37 5.92 1.62
C ARG A 114 -0.38 5.01 2.35
N GLN A 115 0.91 5.16 2.02
CA GLN A 115 2.00 4.41 2.66
C GLN A 115 1.99 4.52 4.18
N LYS A 116 1.66 5.70 4.73
CA LYS A 116 1.53 5.91 6.18
C LYS A 116 0.41 5.07 6.81
N SER A 117 -0.72 4.89 6.11
CA SER A 117 -1.82 4.05 6.58
C SER A 117 -1.39 2.58 6.63
N ILE A 118 -0.73 2.10 5.57
CA ILE A 118 -0.19 0.73 5.51
C ILE A 118 0.82 0.51 6.66
N SER A 119 1.69 1.50 6.93
CA SER A 119 2.61 1.45 8.06
C SER A 119 1.93 1.25 9.40
N ILE A 120 0.84 1.97 9.66
CA ILE A 120 0.08 1.86 10.91
C ILE A 120 -0.60 0.50 11.00
N VAL A 121 -1.25 0.06 9.92
CA VAL A 121 -2.01 -1.20 9.88
C VAL A 121 -1.11 -2.43 10.06
N PHE A 122 0.08 -2.43 9.46
CA PHE A 122 1.03 -3.56 9.49
C PHE A 122 2.16 -3.41 10.51
N GLY A 123 2.25 -2.30 11.23
CA GLY A 123 3.29 -2.07 12.23
C GLY A 123 4.72 -1.94 11.66
N ILE A 124 4.85 -1.56 10.38
CA ILE A 124 6.14 -1.39 9.69
C ILE A 124 6.43 0.08 9.38
N VAL A 125 7.69 0.48 9.45
CA VAL A 125 8.08 1.87 9.11
C VAL A 125 7.78 2.19 7.65
N PRO A 126 7.49 3.46 7.30
CA PRO A 126 7.15 3.84 5.92
C PRO A 126 8.19 3.36 4.91
N SER A 127 9.49 3.52 5.19
CA SER A 127 10.56 3.07 4.30
C SER A 127 10.55 1.57 3.99
N ALA A 128 9.91 0.75 4.82
CA ALA A 128 9.78 -0.70 4.61
C ALA A 128 8.53 -1.11 3.82
N VAL A 129 7.53 -0.21 3.67
CA VAL A 129 6.26 -0.53 3.00
C VAL A 129 6.46 -0.89 1.54
N SER A 130 7.02 0.02 0.73
CA SER A 130 7.18 -0.24 -0.71
C SER A 130 8.05 -1.47 -1.00
N PRO A 131 9.21 -1.68 -0.33
CA PRO A 131 9.97 -2.91 -0.48
C PRO A 131 9.15 -4.17 -0.13
N ALA A 132 8.35 -4.15 0.93
CA ALA A 132 7.51 -5.29 1.30
C ALA A 132 6.42 -5.59 0.26
N ILE A 133 5.79 -4.55 -0.31
CA ILE A 133 4.82 -4.69 -1.41
C ILE A 133 5.50 -5.37 -2.61
N TRP A 134 6.67 -4.87 -3.03
CA TRP A 134 7.40 -5.39 -4.17
C TRP A 134 7.85 -6.84 -4.00
N VAL A 135 8.24 -7.24 -2.79
CA VAL A 135 8.58 -8.63 -2.48
C VAL A 135 7.37 -9.53 -2.74
N GLY A 136 6.18 -9.17 -2.25
CA GLY A 136 4.99 -9.98 -2.46
C GLY A 136 4.45 -9.94 -3.89
N LEU A 137 4.45 -8.78 -4.56
CA LEU A 137 4.07 -8.70 -5.98
C LEU A 137 4.99 -9.54 -6.86
N ARG A 138 6.30 -9.54 -6.59
CA ARG A 138 7.26 -10.38 -7.32
C ARG A 138 7.00 -11.86 -7.05
N ALA A 139 6.78 -12.25 -5.80
CA ALA A 139 6.47 -13.64 -5.45
C ALA A 139 5.20 -14.12 -6.17
N LEU A 140 4.13 -13.31 -6.16
CA LEU A 140 2.90 -13.63 -6.88
C LEU A 140 3.11 -13.70 -8.39
N ARG A 141 3.86 -12.77 -8.98
CA ARG A 141 4.18 -12.80 -10.41
C ARG A 141 4.92 -14.08 -10.80
N VAL A 142 5.99 -14.42 -10.09
CA VAL A 142 6.78 -15.64 -10.39
C VAL A 142 5.95 -16.90 -10.17
N MET A 143 5.11 -16.93 -9.12
CA MET A 143 4.16 -18.03 -8.89
C MET A 143 3.20 -18.19 -10.07
N MET A 144 2.65 -17.10 -10.60
CA MET A 144 1.75 -17.13 -11.75
C MET A 144 2.47 -17.56 -13.04
N GLU A 145 3.71 -17.10 -13.24
CA GLU A 145 4.54 -17.49 -14.38
C GLU A 145 4.96 -18.97 -14.35
N ALA A 146 5.05 -19.56 -13.16
CA ALA A 146 5.39 -20.99 -12.99
C ALA A 146 4.25 -21.94 -13.36
N ASP A 147 2.99 -21.47 -13.34
CA ASP A 147 1.79 -22.26 -13.68
C ASP A 147 0.78 -21.37 -14.44
N PRO A 148 1.10 -20.93 -15.67
CA PRO A 148 0.31 -19.94 -16.37
C PRO A 148 -1.12 -20.41 -16.66
N ASP A 149 -1.33 -21.72 -16.82
CA ASP A 149 -2.66 -22.29 -17.09
C ASP A 149 -3.59 -22.21 -15.88
N TYR A 150 -3.07 -22.45 -14.68
CA TYR A 150 -3.85 -22.34 -13.44
C TYR A 150 -4.29 -20.89 -13.16
N TRP A 151 -3.45 -19.92 -13.51
CA TRP A 151 -3.67 -18.50 -13.22
C TRP A 151 -4.20 -17.69 -14.42
N ALA A 152 -4.45 -18.36 -15.55
CA ALA A 152 -4.97 -17.70 -16.75
C ALA A 152 -6.40 -17.17 -16.51
N ILE A 153 -6.63 -15.92 -16.89
CA ILE A 153 -7.98 -15.38 -17.04
C ILE A 153 -8.54 -15.95 -18.34
N ARG A 154 -9.53 -16.83 -18.24
CA ARG A 154 -10.17 -17.49 -19.37
C ARG A 154 -11.62 -17.04 -19.50
N TRP A 155 -12.09 -16.92 -20.74
CA TRP A 155 -13.51 -16.72 -20.98
C TRP A 155 -14.29 -17.97 -20.53
N PRO A 156 -15.41 -17.81 -19.81
CA PRO A 156 -16.30 -18.92 -19.50
C PRO A 156 -16.80 -19.62 -20.76
N SER A 157 -17.18 -20.88 -20.64
CA SER A 157 -17.78 -21.61 -21.78
C SER A 157 -19.09 -20.95 -22.23
N PRO A 158 -19.52 -21.12 -23.50
CA PRO A 158 -20.79 -20.58 -23.98
C PRO A 158 -21.99 -20.94 -23.09
N ASP A 159 -22.01 -22.15 -22.52
CA ASP A 159 -23.09 -22.59 -21.65
C ASP A 159 -23.02 -21.94 -20.27
N THR A 160 -21.81 -21.74 -19.73
CA THR A 160 -21.60 -20.93 -18.52
C THR A 160 -22.02 -19.47 -18.76
N MET A 161 -21.68 -18.89 -19.91
CA MET A 161 -22.09 -17.53 -20.28
C MET A 161 -23.61 -17.39 -20.34
N LYS A 162 -24.33 -18.37 -20.93
CA LYS A 162 -25.80 -18.40 -20.96
C LYS A 162 -26.38 -18.46 -19.55
N SER A 163 -25.82 -19.31 -18.68
CA SER A 163 -26.25 -19.42 -17.29
C SER A 163 -26.06 -18.11 -16.52
N MET A 164 -24.89 -17.48 -16.65
CA MET A 164 -24.62 -16.17 -16.04
C MET A 164 -25.55 -15.08 -16.58
N ALA A 165 -25.81 -15.06 -17.89
CA ALA A 165 -26.72 -14.10 -18.50
C ALA A 165 -28.18 -14.30 -18.08
N ALA A 166 -28.61 -15.55 -17.87
CA ALA A 166 -29.92 -15.84 -17.30
C ALA A 166 -30.04 -15.30 -15.86
N ALA A 167 -29.00 -15.45 -15.04
CA ALA A 167 -28.97 -14.90 -13.69
C ALA A 167 -29.02 -13.36 -13.68
N VAL A 168 -28.31 -12.70 -14.60
CA VAL A 168 -28.39 -11.23 -14.76
C VAL A 168 -29.80 -10.82 -15.17
N ARG A 169 -30.39 -11.47 -16.18
CA ARG A 169 -31.74 -11.16 -16.66
C ARG A 169 -32.82 -11.37 -15.60
N ALA A 170 -32.67 -12.38 -14.75
CA ALA A 170 -33.60 -12.63 -13.64
C ALA A 170 -33.63 -11.46 -12.64
N ARG A 171 -32.49 -10.78 -12.45
CA ARG A 171 -32.39 -9.58 -11.60
C ARG A 171 -32.73 -8.29 -12.34
N GLU A 172 -32.27 -8.15 -13.58
CA GLU A 172 -32.38 -6.96 -14.43
C GLU A 172 -32.96 -7.30 -15.80
N PRO A 173 -34.30 -7.35 -15.97
CA PRO A 173 -34.94 -7.90 -17.18
C PRO A 173 -34.63 -7.15 -18.49
N LEU A 174 -34.21 -5.89 -18.41
CA LEU A 174 -33.84 -5.06 -19.56
C LEU A 174 -32.46 -5.44 -20.13
N LEU A 175 -31.58 -6.03 -19.31
CA LEU A 175 -30.26 -6.47 -19.71
C LEU A 175 -30.34 -7.86 -20.35
N LYS A 176 -30.23 -7.91 -21.69
CA LYS A 176 -30.31 -9.15 -22.48
C LYS A 176 -28.92 -9.56 -22.97
N HIS A 177 -28.63 -10.86 -22.90
CA HIS A 177 -27.40 -11.46 -23.44
C HIS A 177 -26.10 -10.90 -22.85
N VAL A 178 -26.13 -10.46 -21.59
CA VAL A 178 -24.96 -9.92 -20.90
C VAL A 178 -24.63 -10.74 -19.67
N PHE A 179 -23.35 -10.92 -19.42
CA PHE A 179 -22.80 -11.36 -18.14
C PHE A 179 -21.63 -10.43 -17.78
N GLY A 180 -21.28 -10.37 -16.50
CA GLY A 180 -20.22 -9.50 -16.00
C GLY A 180 -19.18 -10.27 -15.21
N PHE A 181 -18.00 -9.66 -15.07
CA PHE A 181 -16.99 -10.04 -14.08
C PHE A 181 -16.75 -8.82 -13.18
N VAL A 182 -16.35 -9.09 -11.94
CA VAL A 182 -15.97 -8.04 -10.99
C VAL A 182 -14.46 -8.15 -10.79
N ASP A 183 -13.73 -7.08 -11.11
CA ASP A 183 -12.35 -6.97 -10.68
C ASP A 183 -12.35 -6.47 -9.22
N GLY A 184 -11.79 -7.28 -8.31
CA GLY A 184 -11.64 -6.93 -6.90
C GLY A 184 -10.45 -6.01 -6.61
N LEU A 185 -9.69 -5.62 -7.65
CA LEU A 185 -8.53 -4.77 -7.52
C LEU A 185 -8.90 -3.29 -7.58
N ASN A 186 -8.33 -2.50 -6.67
CA ASN A 186 -8.44 -1.05 -6.68
C ASN A 186 -7.12 -0.43 -7.17
N LEU A 187 -6.75 -0.79 -8.40
CA LEU A 187 -5.53 -0.30 -9.02
C LEU A 187 -5.68 1.20 -9.30
N ARG A 188 -4.79 2.00 -8.71
CA ARG A 188 -4.71 3.42 -9.06
C ARG A 188 -4.21 3.54 -10.49
N ILE A 189 -5.09 3.95 -11.39
CA ILE A 189 -4.70 4.39 -12.73
C ILE A 189 -3.88 5.66 -12.52
N SER A 190 -2.57 5.58 -12.65
CA SER A 190 -1.76 6.78 -12.77
C SER A 190 -2.17 7.45 -14.08
N ALA A 191 -2.86 8.58 -14.00
CA ALA A 191 -3.04 9.45 -15.15
C ALA A 191 -1.65 9.81 -15.66
N GLN A 192 -1.26 9.18 -16.77
CA GLN A 192 -0.01 9.46 -17.45
C GLN A 192 -0.08 10.94 -17.83
N ARG A 193 0.72 11.80 -17.17
CA ARG A 193 0.93 13.15 -17.67
C ARG A 193 1.57 12.98 -19.04
N ARG A 194 0.79 13.26 -20.09
CA ARG A 194 1.32 13.53 -21.42
C ARG A 194 2.19 14.78 -21.36
#